data_AF-A0A8T5LBX5-F1
#
_entry.id   AF-A0A8T5LBX5-F1
#
_cell.length_a   1.000
_cell.length_b   1.000
_cell.length_c   1.000
_cell.angle_alpha   90.00
_cell.angle_beta   90.00
_cell.angle_gamma   90.00
#
_symmetry.space_group_name_H-M   'P 1'
#
loop_
_entity.id
_entity.type
_entity.pdbx_description
1 polymer ?
#
loop_
_entity_poly.entity_id
_entity_poly.type
_entity_poly.pdbx_seq_one_letter_code
_entity_poly.pdbx_strand_id
1 'polypeptide(L)'
;MAIGITLFVIGILIVAIWILVELKRMRHKMFAVFLIALILFSYLSFTLVIKDKGVNLKTIPGLVEGGKIYLSWLGSLFGNVKSITGHAIGLDWSGENKTNEG
;
A
#
# COMPACT_ATOMS: atom_id res chain seq x y z
N MET A 1 15.68 -29.20 -22.61
CA MET A 1 14.77 -28.73 -21.54
C MET A 1 15.50 -28.10 -20.35
N ALA A 2 16.57 -28.70 -19.80
CA ALA A 2 17.27 -28.16 -18.63
C ALA A 2 17.94 -26.77 -18.84
N ILE A 3 18.64 -26.57 -19.97
CA ILE A 3 19.43 -25.34 -20.23
C ILE A 3 18.55 -24.08 -20.29
N GLY A 4 17.35 -24.17 -20.89
CA GLY A 4 16.43 -23.03 -21.00
C GLY A 4 15.90 -22.56 -19.64
N ILE A 5 15.60 -23.51 -18.75
CA ILE A 5 15.16 -23.19 -17.37
C ILE A 5 16.31 -22.57 -16.58
N THR A 6 17.52 -23.09 -16.71
CA THR A 6 18.70 -22.53 -16.05
C THR A 6 18.96 -21.09 -16.47
N LEU A 7 18.88 -20.77 -17.76
CA LEU A 7 19.05 -19.41 -18.27
C LEU A 7 17.93 -18.46 -17.82
N PHE A 8 16.70 -18.95 -17.75
CA PHE A 8 15.56 -18.17 -17.26
C PHE A 8 15.70 -17.81 -15.77
N VAL A 9 16.11 -18.77 -14.94
CA VAL A 9 16.38 -18.53 -13.50
C VAL A 9 17.52 -17.52 -13.32
N ILE A 10 18.60 -17.65 -14.10
CA ILE A 10 19.71 -16.69 -14.07
C ILE A 10 19.25 -15.29 -14.47
N GLY A 11 18.40 -15.17 -15.50
CA GLY A 11 17.82 -13.89 -15.92
C GLY A 11 17.01 -13.21 -14.82
N ILE A 12 16.14 -13.97 -14.13
CA ILE A 12 15.36 -13.45 -13.00
C ILE A 12 16.28 -12.97 -11.87
N LEU A 13 17.31 -13.75 -11.53
CA LEU A 13 18.25 -13.39 -10.47
C LEU A 13 19.02 -12.11 -10.80
N ILE A 14 19.45 -11.92 -12.05
CA ILE A 14 20.13 -10.70 -12.50
C ILE A 14 19.20 -9.48 -12.35
N VAL A 15 17.94 -9.60 -12.79
CA VAL A 15 16.95 -8.52 -12.67
C VAL A 15 16.66 -8.23 -11.19
N ALA A 16 16.50 -9.25 -10.36
CA ALA A 16 16.26 -9.08 -8.93
C ALA A 16 17.43 -8.38 -8.23
N ILE A 17 18.67 -8.80 -8.50
CA ILE A 17 19.87 -8.15 -7.95
C ILE A 17 19.96 -6.70 -8.42
N TRP A 18 19.72 -6.43 -9.71
CA TRP A 18 19.72 -5.07 -10.26
C TRP A 18 18.69 -4.18 -9.57
N ILE A 19 17.45 -4.66 -9.38
CA ILE A 19 16.40 -3.95 -8.64
C ILE A 19 16.84 -3.66 -7.20
N LEU A 20 17.40 -4.65 -6.49
CA LEU A 20 17.85 -4.47 -5.10
C LEU A 20 18.98 -3.44 -4.97
N VAL A 21 19.91 -3.42 -5.92
CA VAL A 21 21.01 -2.43 -5.97
C VAL A 21 20.47 -1.03 -6.26
N GLU A 22 19.53 -0.90 -7.19
CA GLU A 22 18.90 0.38 -7.52
C GLU A 22 18.06 0.91 -6.35
N LEU A 23 17.30 0.03 -5.69
CA LEU A 23 16.55 0.35 -4.47
C LEU A 23 17.50 0.83 -3.35
N LYS A 24 18.68 0.21 -3.21
CA LYS A 24 19.70 0.65 -2.24
C LYS A 24 20.28 2.03 -2.60
N ARG A 25 20.51 2.31 -3.89
CA ARG A 25 20.99 3.62 -4.39
C ARG A 25 19.96 4.73 -4.19
N MET A 26 18.69 4.42 -4.43
CA MET A 26 17.58 5.36 -4.28
C MET A 26 17.05 5.45 -2.86
N ARG A 27 17.51 4.60 -1.93
CA ARG A 27 16.96 4.45 -0.57
C ARG A 27 16.75 5.80 0.14
N HIS A 28 17.74 6.68 0.08
CA HIS A 28 17.65 7.98 0.77
C HIS A 28 16.66 8.94 0.08
N LYS A 29 16.56 8.91 -1.26
CA LYS A 29 15.64 9.77 -2.02
C LYS A 29 14.20 9.25 -1.96
N MET A 30 13.99 7.93 -2.13
CA MET A 30 12.67 7.31 -2.00
C MET A 30 12.13 7.42 -0.58
N PHE A 31 12.96 7.23 0.44
CA PHE A 31 12.53 7.41 1.82
C PHE A 31 12.11 8.86 2.09
N ALA A 32 12.86 9.85 1.59
CA ALA A 32 12.47 11.25 1.71
C ALA A 32 11.15 11.56 0.98
N VAL A 33 10.99 11.11 -0.27
CA VAL A 33 9.74 11.27 -1.03
C VAL A 33 8.57 10.58 -0.34
N PHE A 34 8.77 9.36 0.16
CA PHE A 34 7.78 8.63 0.95
C PHE A 34 7.39 9.37 2.22
N LEU A 35 8.35 9.91 2.98
CA LEU A 35 8.05 10.69 4.18
C LEU A 35 7.30 11.98 3.86
N ILE A 36 7.67 12.69 2.79
CA ILE A 36 6.94 13.89 2.33
C ILE A 36 5.51 13.51 1.96
N ALA A 37 5.33 12.46 1.16
CA ALA A 37 4.01 11.97 0.79
C ALA A 37 3.19 11.53 2.02
N LEU A 38 3.82 10.86 3.00
CA LEU A 38 3.18 10.40 4.22
C LEU A 38 2.73 11.57 5.10
N ILE A 39 3.54 12.63 5.21
CA ILE A 39 3.18 13.86 5.94
C ILE A 39 2.02 14.57 5.24
N LEU A 40 2.11 14.76 3.92
CA LEU A 40 1.05 15.42 3.14
C LEU A 40 -0.26 14.65 3.20
N PHE A 41 -0.19 13.32 3.00
CA PHE A 41 -1.33 12.43 3.14
C PHE A 41 -1.95 12.58 4.52
N SER A 42 -1.16 12.44 5.59
CA SER A 42 -1.65 12.49 6.96
C SER A 42 -2.31 13.82 7.30
N TYR A 43 -1.72 14.95 6.88
CA TYR A 43 -2.29 16.28 7.11
C TYR A 43 -3.62 16.45 6.38
N LEU A 44 -3.66 16.15 5.07
CA LEU A 44 -4.87 16.29 4.26
C LEU A 44 -5.99 15.39 4.77
N SER A 45 -5.71 14.12 5.03
CA SER A 45 -6.71 13.19 5.55
C SER A 45 -7.20 13.60 6.94
N PHE A 46 -6.30 14.05 7.82
CA PHE A 46 -6.68 14.52 9.15
C PHE A 46 -7.65 15.71 9.07
N THR A 47 -7.34 16.70 8.23
CA THR A 47 -8.22 17.86 8.03
C THR A 47 -9.58 17.44 7.46
N LEU A 48 -9.61 16.54 6.48
CA LEU A 48 -10.86 16.07 5.87
C LEU A 48 -11.73 15.28 6.84
N VAL A 49 -11.13 14.40 7.65
CA VAL A 49 -11.85 13.56 8.62
C VAL A 49 -12.48 14.40 9.74
N ILE A 50 -11.85 15.52 10.11
CA ILE A 50 -12.26 16.34 11.26
C ILE A 50 -13.14 17.54 10.86
N LYS A 51 -13.13 17.95 9.59
CA LYS A 51 -13.79 19.16 9.07
C LYS A 51 -15.22 19.39 9.59
N ASP A 52 -15.99 18.33 9.75
CA ASP A 52 -17.41 18.39 10.14
C ASP A 52 -17.70 17.72 11.50
N LYS A 53 -16.67 17.51 12.33
CA LYS A 53 -16.79 16.83 13.63
C LYS A 53 -16.93 17.78 14.82
N GLY A 54 -16.86 19.09 14.60
CA GLY A 54 -17.01 20.09 15.66
C GLY A 54 -15.89 20.10 16.71
N VAL A 55 -14.77 19.42 16.45
CA VAL A 55 -13.66 19.26 17.39
C VAL A 55 -12.85 20.54 17.50
N ASN A 56 -12.68 21.06 18.71
CA ASN A 56 -11.85 22.23 18.95
C ASN A 56 -10.38 21.86 19.16
N LEU A 57 -9.62 21.79 18.07
CA LEU A 57 -8.19 21.46 18.05
C LEU A 57 -7.28 22.46 18.79
N LYS A 58 -7.80 23.61 19.25
CA LYS A 58 -7.02 24.59 20.04
C LYS A 58 -6.94 24.22 21.53
N THR A 59 -7.60 23.13 21.93
CA THR A 59 -7.65 22.66 23.31
C THR A 59 -7.01 21.28 23.43
N ILE A 60 -6.40 20.97 24.58
CA ILE A 60 -5.84 19.65 24.84
C ILE A 60 -6.89 18.53 24.69
N PRO A 61 -8.13 18.67 25.25
CA PRO A 61 -9.17 17.67 25.04
C PRO A 61 -9.53 17.47 23.57
N GLY A 62 -9.66 18.55 22.81
CA GLY A 62 -9.97 18.46 21.38
C GLY A 62 -8.85 17.86 20.54
N LEU A 63 -7.58 18.05 20.92
CA LEU A 63 -6.46 17.33 20.27
C LEU A 63 -6.55 15.82 20.52
N VAL A 64 -6.86 15.39 21.74
CA VAL A 64 -7.03 13.98 22.08
C VAL A 64 -8.21 13.38 21.34
N GLU A 65 -9.35 14.09 21.30
CA GLU A 65 -10.55 13.66 20.60
C GLU A 65 -10.31 13.55 19.08
N GLY A 66 -9.72 14.57 18.47
CA GLY A 66 -9.36 14.57 17.05
C GLY A 66 -8.40 13.42 16.70
N GLY A 67 -7.42 13.17 17.58
CA GLY A 67 -6.51 12.02 17.45
C GLY A 67 -7.23 10.68 17.47
N LYS A 68 -8.17 10.48 18.41
CA LYS A 68 -8.98 9.24 18.48
C LYS A 68 -9.83 9.05 17.23
N ILE A 69 -10.49 10.10 16.76
CA ILE A 69 -11.32 10.06 15.54
C ILE A 69 -10.46 9.69 14.34
N TYR A 70 -9.30 10.33 14.18
CA TYR A 70 -8.40 10.06 13.07
C TYR A 70 -7.83 8.64 13.09
N LEU A 71 -7.38 8.15 14.26
CA LEU A 71 -6.89 6.77 14.40
C LEU A 71 -7.99 5.73 14.17
N SER A 72 -9.22 6.01 14.57
CA SER A 72 -10.37 5.14 14.29
C SER A 72 -10.65 5.05 12.79
N TRP A 73 -10.63 6.18 12.08
CA TRP A 73 -10.76 6.22 10.62
C TRP A 73 -9.59 5.51 9.91
N LEU A 74 -8.36 5.68 10.40
CA LEU A 74 -7.21 4.99 9.85
C LEU A 74 -7.33 3.46 10.05
N GLY A 75 -7.81 3.02 11.21
CA GLY A 75 -8.10 1.62 11.50
C GLY A 75 -9.16 1.03 10.56
N SER A 76 -10.21 1.79 10.23
CA SER A 76 -11.22 1.33 9.28
C SER A 76 -10.69 1.24 7.85
N LEU A 77 -9.80 2.15 7.42
CA LEU A 77 -9.09 2.01 6.15
C LEU A 77 -8.31 0.70 6.05
N PHE A 78 -7.53 0.34 7.08
CA PHE A 78 -6.81 -0.94 7.11
C PHE A 78 -7.75 -2.15 7.08
N GLY A 79 -8.88 -2.08 7.80
CA GLY A 79 -9.92 -3.10 7.76
C GLY A 79 -10.49 -3.30 6.35
N ASN A 80 -10.77 -2.21 5.64
CA ASN A 80 -11.29 -2.22 4.27
C ASN A 80 -10.26 -2.77 3.28
N VAL A 81 -9.00 -2.33 3.35
CA VAL A 81 -7.92 -2.84 2.49
C VAL A 81 -7.73 -4.34 2.71
N LYS A 82 -7.73 -4.79 3.97
CA LYS A 82 -7.66 -6.21 4.32
C LYS A 82 -8.83 -6.99 3.72
N SER A 83 -10.05 -6.46 3.85
CA SER A 83 -11.26 -7.09 3.30
C SER A 83 -11.15 -7.22 1.78
N ILE A 84 -10.88 -6.14 1.06
CA ILE A 84 -10.72 -6.14 -0.41
C ILE A 84 -9.65 -7.15 -0.83
N THR A 85 -8.49 -7.13 -0.18
CA THR A 85 -7.39 -8.04 -0.50
C THR A 85 -7.76 -9.49 -0.22
N GLY A 86 -8.42 -9.76 0.92
CA GLY A 86 -8.91 -11.09 1.27
C GLY A 86 -9.96 -11.62 0.29
N HIS A 87 -10.89 -10.77 -0.14
CA HIS A 87 -11.85 -11.10 -1.18
C HIS A 87 -11.16 -11.42 -2.51
N ALA A 88 -10.19 -10.60 -2.94
CA ALA A 88 -9.45 -10.83 -4.17
C ALA A 88 -8.67 -12.16 -4.14
N ILE A 89 -8.05 -12.51 -3.02
CA ILE A 89 -7.36 -13.80 -2.86
C ILE A 89 -8.36 -14.97 -2.96
N GLY A 90 -9.58 -14.81 -2.44
CA GLY A 90 -10.61 -15.84 -2.45
C GLY A 90 -11.36 -16.01 -3.78
N LEU A 91 -11.08 -15.19 -4.79
CA LEU A 91 -11.64 -15.37 -6.13
C LEU A 91 -11.01 -16.59 -6.81
N ASP A 92 -11.81 -17.32 -7.59
CA ASP A 92 -11.28 -18.34 -8.50
C ASP A 92 -10.64 -17.64 -9.70
N TRP A 93 -9.31 -17.62 -9.71
CA TRP A 93 -8.53 -17.06 -10.81
C TRP A 93 -8.27 -18.07 -11.94
N SER A 94 -8.77 -19.30 -11.82
CA SER A 94 -8.73 -20.25 -12.93
C SER A 94 -9.71 -19.79 -14.00
N GLY A 95 -9.18 -19.14 -15.03
CA GLY A 95 -9.98 -18.84 -16.21
C GLY A 95 -10.49 -20.16 -16.79
N GLU A 96 -11.80 -20.29 -17.00
CA GLU A 96 -12.32 -21.36 -17.84
C GLU A 96 -11.65 -21.23 -19.22
N ASN A 97 -10.60 -22.02 -19.48
CA ASN A 97 -10.03 -22.20 -20.80
C ASN A 97 -11.03 -23.02 -21.61
N LYS A 98 -12.12 -22.39 -22.03
CA LYS A 98 -13.00 -22.92 -23.07
C LYS A 98 -12.31 -22.67 -24.41
N THR A 99 -11.39 -23.55 -24.77
CA THR A 99 -11.04 -23.75 -26.18
C THR A 99 -12.31 -24.24 -26.86
N ASN A 100 -12.98 -23.36 -27.60
CA ASN A 100 -14.07 -23.78 -28.47
C ASN A 100 -13.46 -24.63 -29.59
N GLU A 101 -13.47 -25.95 -29.41
CA GLU A 101 -13.20 -26.90 -30.50
C GLU A 101 -14.46 -26.93 -31.39
N GLY A 102 -14.40 -26.18 -32.48
CA GLY A 102 -15.34 -26.24 -33.60
C GLY A 102 -14.75 -26.99 -34.78
#